data_AF-A0A2H3B1W8-F1
#
_entry.id   AF-A0A2H3B1W8-F1
#
_cell.length_a   1.000
_cell.length_b   1.000
_cell.length_c   1.000
_cell.angle_alpha   90.00
_cell.angle_beta   90.00
_cell.angle_gamma   90.00
#
_symmetry.space_group_name_H-M   'P 1'
#
loop_
_entity.id
_entity.type
_entity.pdbx_description
1 polymer ?
#
loop_
_entity_poly.entity_id
_entity_poly.type
_entity_poly.pdbx_seq_one_letter_code
_entity_poly.pdbx_strand_id
1 'polypeptide(L)'
;MSVYSPRTITSELPNPGDVFTLDPRYGKSSDESHHANRPYFDVPPPHAAAKSRQKIPGRAAYRTISSIVGFKESFSLLVFIIFGGALIGFCLYGARTMNFALMEKYAPAGQWFWFNQKTFKANYAIHIYTAAFGGIFSLFQFLPAIRRRAVILHRLNGYFVVILLIPSNVCGAIIGYRAFGGEINAQSMYYTLGILSSGCLIIGLSNVKKNTREHRKWMLRGVVIFSVVITTRLIVLAAREIVTDIGNYHSVRVNTF
;
A
#
# COMPACT_ATOMS: atom_id res chain seq x y z
N MET A 1 -16.98 -50.61 31.51
CA MET A 1 -17.12 -49.56 30.47
C MET A 1 -15.74 -49.37 29.84
N SER A 2 -15.29 -50.07 28.78
CA SER A 2 -15.89 -50.28 27.45
C SER A 2 -16.20 -48.93 26.78
N VAL A 3 -15.64 -48.48 25.65
CA VAL A 3 -14.96 -49.16 24.52
C VAL A 3 -14.00 -48.15 23.87
N TYR A 4 -12.75 -48.54 23.61
CA TYR A 4 -11.90 -47.93 22.57
C TYR A 4 -12.22 -48.69 21.27
N SER A 5 -12.80 -48.03 20.26
CA SER A 5 -13.06 -48.63 18.94
C SER A 5 -12.33 -47.83 17.85
N PRO A 6 -11.46 -48.45 17.04
CA PRO A 6 -10.87 -47.80 15.88
C PRO A 6 -11.96 -47.59 14.82
N ARG A 7 -12.10 -46.37 14.28
CA ARG A 7 -12.89 -46.15 13.06
C ARG A 7 -12.06 -46.56 11.86
N THR A 8 -12.43 -47.69 11.26
CA THR A 8 -12.05 -48.08 9.90
C THR A 8 -13.28 -47.88 9.02
N ILE A 9 -13.35 -46.81 8.21
CA ILE A 9 -14.33 -46.66 7.12
C ILE A 9 -13.63 -45.88 5.97
N THR A 10 -12.92 -46.63 5.14
CA THR A 10 -13.16 -46.86 3.69
C THR A 10 -12.85 -45.67 2.77
N SER A 11 -11.80 -45.86 1.97
CA SER A 11 -11.45 -45.05 0.81
C SER A 11 -12.41 -45.33 -0.34
N GLU A 12 -13.57 -44.67 -0.35
CA GLU A 12 -14.41 -44.62 -1.55
C GLU A 12 -14.04 -43.37 -2.34
N LEU A 13 -13.08 -43.54 -3.24
CA LEU A 13 -12.83 -42.60 -4.33
C LEU A 13 -14.09 -42.54 -5.20
N PRO A 14 -14.60 -41.35 -5.57
CA PRO A 14 -15.74 -41.24 -6.48
C PRO A 14 -15.44 -41.94 -7.81
N ASN A 15 -16.39 -42.74 -8.28
CA ASN A 15 -16.27 -43.48 -9.53
C ASN A 15 -16.13 -42.50 -10.72
N PRO A 16 -15.15 -42.64 -11.63
CA PRO A 16 -14.91 -41.66 -12.70
C PRO A 16 -16.07 -41.46 -13.69
N GLY A 17 -17.10 -42.33 -13.64
CA GLY A 17 -18.29 -42.26 -14.50
C GLY A 17 -19.37 -41.27 -14.07
N ASP A 18 -19.35 -40.79 -12.81
CA ASP A 18 -20.44 -39.96 -12.27
C ASP A 18 -20.24 -38.46 -12.50
N VAL A 19 -19.15 -38.05 -13.17
CA VAL A 19 -18.83 -36.64 -13.46
C VAL A 19 -19.42 -36.18 -14.81
N PHE A 20 -19.95 -37.09 -15.63
CA PHE A 20 -20.40 -36.81 -17.00
C PHE A 20 -21.79 -37.37 -17.36
N THR A 21 -22.75 -37.34 -16.45
CA THR A 21 -24.16 -37.55 -16.81
C THR A 21 -24.82 -36.21 -17.17
N LEU A 22 -24.94 -35.94 -18.47
CA LEU A 22 -25.80 -34.86 -19.00
C LEU A 22 -27.27 -35.21 -18.70
N ASP A 23 -27.97 -34.38 -17.92
CA ASP A 23 -29.43 -34.52 -17.72
C ASP A 23 -30.15 -34.32 -19.08
N PRO A 24 -30.83 -35.33 -19.63
CA PRO A 24 -31.46 -35.23 -20.95
C PRO A 24 -32.72 -34.35 -20.97
N ARG A 25 -33.07 -33.67 -19.87
CA ARG A 25 -34.23 -32.77 -19.79
C ARG A 25 -34.00 -31.38 -20.36
N TYR A 26 -32.79 -31.06 -20.83
CA TYR A 26 -32.48 -29.78 -21.48
C TYR A 26 -32.28 -29.97 -22.99
N GLY A 27 -33.34 -30.36 -23.71
CA GLY A 27 -33.20 -30.61 -25.15
C GLY A 27 -34.42 -31.18 -25.89
N LYS A 28 -35.65 -30.82 -25.51
CA LYS A 28 -36.83 -31.14 -26.32
C LYS A 28 -37.61 -29.88 -26.64
N SER A 29 -37.45 -29.40 -27.88
CA SER A 29 -38.42 -28.57 -28.57
C SER A 29 -39.60 -29.46 -28.98
N SER A 30 -40.73 -29.33 -28.29
CA SER A 30 -42.00 -29.89 -28.74
C SER A 30 -42.87 -28.75 -29.26
N ASP A 31 -43.08 -28.75 -30.57
CA ASP A 31 -44.17 -28.07 -31.25
C ASP A 31 -45.50 -28.52 -30.63
N GLU A 32 -46.17 -27.62 -29.91
CA GLU A 32 -47.62 -27.68 -29.71
C GLU A 32 -48.19 -26.29 -30.00
N SER A 33 -48.53 -26.11 -31.27
CA SER A 33 -49.46 -25.10 -31.71
C SER A 33 -50.88 -25.55 -31.39
N HIS A 34 -51.74 -24.58 -31.05
CA HIS A 34 -53.16 -24.72 -30.73
C HIS A 34 -53.46 -25.32 -29.35
N HIS A 35 -53.63 -24.46 -28.34
CA HIS A 35 -54.90 -24.29 -27.62
C HIS A 35 -54.80 -23.18 -26.57
N ALA A 36 -55.90 -22.44 -26.43
CA ALA A 36 -56.26 -21.53 -25.35
C ALA A 36 -55.63 -20.12 -25.32
N ASN A 37 -56.22 -19.26 -26.15
CA ASN A 37 -56.56 -17.89 -25.76
C ASN A 37 -57.10 -17.85 -24.32
N ARG A 38 -56.31 -17.30 -23.38
CA ARG A 38 -56.82 -16.73 -22.14
C ARG A 38 -56.26 -15.31 -22.03
N PRO A 39 -57.11 -14.27 -21.91
CA PRO A 39 -56.65 -12.92 -21.63
C PRO A 39 -56.21 -12.90 -20.16
N TYR A 40 -54.94 -13.17 -19.91
CA TYR A 40 -54.36 -12.99 -18.58
C TYR A 40 -54.14 -11.50 -18.39
N PHE A 41 -55.08 -10.89 -17.68
CA PHE A 41 -54.99 -9.66 -16.90
C PHE A 41 -53.71 -8.82 -17.10
N ASP A 42 -53.93 -7.56 -17.48
CA ASP A 42 -52.99 -6.45 -17.29
C ASP A 42 -52.50 -6.43 -15.83
N VAL A 43 -51.41 -7.14 -15.54
CA VAL A 43 -50.62 -6.91 -14.34
C VAL A 43 -49.67 -5.78 -14.72
N PRO A 44 -49.84 -4.55 -14.18
CA PRO A 44 -48.86 -3.49 -14.41
C PRO A 44 -47.50 -4.03 -13.95
N PRO A 45 -46.40 -3.80 -14.69
CA PRO A 45 -45.09 -4.21 -14.25
C PRO A 45 -44.90 -3.71 -12.82
N PRO A 46 -44.36 -4.53 -11.89
CA PRO A 46 -44.10 -4.07 -10.53
C PRO A 46 -43.25 -2.82 -10.71
N HIS A 47 -43.85 -1.68 -10.38
CA HIS A 47 -43.29 -0.35 -10.50
C HIS A 47 -41.90 -0.46 -9.94
N ALA A 48 -40.91 -0.45 -10.83
CA ALA A 48 -39.52 -0.70 -10.48
C ALA A 48 -39.22 0.32 -9.39
N ALA A 49 -39.20 -0.14 -8.14
CA ALA A 49 -39.08 0.73 -6.98
C ALA A 49 -37.80 1.50 -7.22
N ALA A 50 -37.93 2.78 -7.55
CA ALA A 50 -36.82 3.62 -7.92
C ALA A 50 -35.89 3.57 -6.72
N LYS A 51 -34.78 2.83 -6.84
CA LYS A 51 -33.80 2.71 -5.76
C LYS A 51 -33.46 4.13 -5.37
N SER A 52 -33.96 4.54 -4.20
CA SER A 52 -33.68 5.82 -3.59
C SER A 52 -32.18 6.00 -3.66
N ARG A 53 -31.73 6.88 -4.57
CA ARG A 53 -30.30 7.14 -4.77
C ARG A 53 -29.89 7.95 -3.57
N GLN A 54 -29.61 7.26 -2.47
CA GLN A 54 -29.22 7.83 -1.20
C GLN A 54 -28.10 8.84 -1.49
N LYS A 55 -28.42 10.13 -1.33
CA LYS A 55 -27.49 11.23 -1.58
C LYS A 55 -26.47 11.17 -0.46
N ILE A 56 -25.43 10.38 -0.64
CA ILE A 56 -24.32 10.34 0.31
C ILE A 56 -23.72 11.76 0.35
N PRO A 57 -23.73 12.44 1.52
CA PRO A 57 -23.19 13.79 1.64
C PRO A 57 -21.72 13.79 1.19
N GLY A 58 -21.31 14.81 0.44
CA GLY A 58 -19.94 14.95 -0.07
C GLY A 58 -19.64 14.24 -1.41
N ARG A 59 -20.53 13.42 -1.96
CA ARG A 59 -20.32 12.79 -3.29
C ARG A 59 -20.12 13.80 -4.43
N ALA A 60 -20.75 14.97 -4.35
CA ALA A 60 -20.59 16.03 -5.34
C ALA A 60 -19.19 16.67 -5.28
N ALA A 61 -18.75 17.08 -4.09
CA ALA A 61 -17.39 17.59 -3.87
C ALA A 61 -16.33 16.56 -4.27
N TYR A 62 -16.54 15.29 -3.93
CA TYR A 62 -15.66 14.19 -4.32
C TYR A 62 -15.54 14.03 -5.84
N ARG A 63 -16.65 14.12 -6.58
CA ARG A 63 -16.65 14.06 -8.05
C ARG A 63 -15.93 15.25 -8.68
N THR A 64 -16.11 16.45 -8.11
CA THR A 64 -15.42 17.67 -8.56
C THR A 64 -13.93 17.59 -8.30
N ILE A 65 -13.50 17.13 -7.12
CA ILE A 65 -12.08 16.92 -6.82
C ILE A 65 -11.50 15.81 -7.70
N SER A 66 -12.23 14.71 -7.90
CA SER A 66 -11.82 13.63 -8.80
C SER A 66 -11.64 14.09 -10.24
N SER A 67 -12.51 14.98 -10.75
CA SER A 67 -12.38 15.52 -12.09
C SER A 67 -11.20 16.51 -12.23
N ILE A 68 -10.94 17.32 -11.19
CA ILE A 68 -9.82 18.27 -11.14
C ILE A 68 -8.48 17.54 -11.05
N VAL A 69 -8.35 16.61 -10.11
CA VAL A 69 -7.14 15.77 -9.92
C VAL A 69 -6.98 14.78 -11.06
N GLY A 70 -8.08 14.47 -11.74
CA GLY A 70 -8.09 13.76 -13.00
C GLY A 70 -8.20 12.24 -12.86
N PHE A 71 -8.68 11.75 -11.72
CA PHE A 71 -9.03 10.35 -11.51
C PHE A 71 -10.39 10.07 -12.16
N LYS A 72 -10.44 9.08 -13.05
CA LYS A 72 -11.70 8.61 -13.68
C LYS A 72 -12.50 7.69 -12.75
N GLU A 73 -11.82 7.00 -11.85
CA GLU A 73 -12.43 6.07 -10.88
C GLU A 73 -12.35 6.63 -9.47
N SER A 74 -13.43 6.48 -8.70
CA SER A 74 -13.47 6.92 -7.31
C SER A 74 -12.49 6.13 -6.43
N PHE A 75 -12.34 4.82 -6.66
CA PHE A 75 -11.43 4.02 -5.84
C PHE A 75 -9.98 4.54 -5.85
N SER A 76 -9.46 4.95 -7.01
CA SER A 76 -8.09 5.48 -7.11
C SER A 76 -7.87 6.75 -6.29
N LEU A 77 -8.87 7.63 -6.20
CA LEU A 77 -8.76 8.86 -5.43
C LEU A 77 -8.78 8.58 -3.92
N LEU A 78 -9.63 7.65 -3.47
CA LEU A 78 -9.65 7.23 -2.07
C LEU A 78 -8.31 6.60 -1.64
N VAL A 79 -7.77 5.71 -2.48
CA VAL A 79 -6.43 5.12 -2.29
C VAL A 79 -5.36 6.22 -2.23
N PHE A 80 -5.41 7.20 -3.14
CA PHE A 80 -4.46 8.31 -3.13
C PHE A 80 -4.55 9.15 -1.85
N ILE A 81 -5.75 9.42 -1.33
CA ILE A 81 -5.91 10.17 -0.08
C ILE A 81 -5.37 9.38 1.11
N ILE A 82 -5.69 8.09 1.21
CA ILE A 82 -5.26 7.27 2.35
C ILE A 82 -3.74 7.08 2.34
N PHE A 83 -3.18 6.56 1.25
CA PHE A 83 -1.74 6.29 1.16
C PHE A 83 -0.92 7.57 1.00
N GLY A 84 -1.43 8.54 0.25
CA GLY A 84 -0.78 9.84 0.11
C GLY A 84 -0.80 10.63 1.42
N GLY A 85 -1.93 10.61 2.14
CA GLY A 85 -2.03 11.19 3.48
C GLY A 85 -1.11 10.49 4.48
N ALA A 86 -1.03 9.16 4.44
CA ALA A 86 -0.10 8.39 5.27
C ALA A 86 1.37 8.75 4.99
N LEU A 87 1.73 8.93 3.71
CA LEU A 87 3.08 9.39 3.33
C LEU A 87 3.37 10.81 3.84
N ILE A 88 2.42 11.75 3.68
CA ILE A 88 2.57 13.12 4.23
C ILE A 88 2.75 13.06 5.74
N GLY A 89 1.90 12.31 6.45
CA GLY A 89 1.98 12.13 7.89
C GLY A 89 3.32 11.56 8.32
N PHE A 90 3.83 10.56 7.61
CA PHE A 90 5.16 9.98 7.84
C PHE A 90 6.28 11.01 7.63
N CYS A 91 6.26 11.76 6.53
CA CYS A 91 7.24 12.82 6.24
C CYS A 91 7.20 13.94 7.29
N LEU A 92 6.01 14.39 7.72
CA LEU A 92 5.85 15.41 8.76
C LEU A 92 6.29 14.91 10.14
N TYR A 93 5.99 13.65 10.48
CA TYR A 93 6.47 13.02 11.70
C TYR A 93 8.01 13.01 11.73
N GLY A 94 8.64 12.64 10.61
CA GLY A 94 10.09 12.66 10.42
C GLY A 94 10.70 14.07 10.41
N ALA A 95 9.97 15.08 9.93
CA ALA A 95 10.44 16.47 9.90
C ALA A 95 10.75 17.02 11.31
N ARG A 96 10.06 16.55 12.36
CA ARG A 96 10.38 16.91 13.75
C ARG A 96 11.79 16.50 14.16
N THR A 97 12.30 15.42 13.58
CA THR A 97 13.65 14.91 13.85
C THR A 97 14.74 15.54 12.96
N MET A 98 14.38 16.52 12.12
CA MET A 98 15.37 17.37 11.42
C MET A 98 16.13 18.30 12.38
N ASN A 99 15.49 18.65 13.51
CA ASN A 99 16.16 19.36 14.60
C ASN A 99 16.87 18.34 15.50
N PHE A 100 18.20 18.43 15.58
CA PHE A 100 19.02 17.52 16.37
C PHE A 100 18.68 17.52 17.87
N ALA A 101 18.19 18.63 18.44
CA ALA A 101 17.77 18.67 19.84
C ALA A 101 16.48 17.85 20.08
N LEU A 102 15.53 17.91 19.13
CA LEU A 102 14.33 17.08 19.19
C LEU A 102 14.65 15.62 18.91
N MET A 103 15.62 15.37 18.03
CA MET A 103 16.10 14.03 17.76
C MET A 103 16.69 13.36 19.00
N GLU A 104 17.49 14.06 19.82
CA GLU A 104 17.98 13.54 21.09
C GLU A 104 16.83 13.09 22.01
N LYS A 105 15.76 13.88 22.06
CA LYS A 105 14.57 13.59 22.86
C LYS A 105 13.75 12.41 22.35
N TYR A 106 13.62 12.26 21.03
CA TYR A 106 12.75 11.24 20.42
C TYR A 106 13.50 10.00 19.91
N ALA A 107 14.83 10.00 19.95
CA ALA A 107 15.62 8.86 19.53
C ALA A 107 15.45 7.69 20.53
N PRO A 108 15.23 6.46 20.05
CA PRO A 108 15.38 5.26 20.84
C PRO A 108 16.69 5.22 21.63
N ALA A 109 16.66 4.65 22.84
CA ALA A 109 17.83 4.58 23.72
C ALA A 109 19.05 3.98 23.00
N GLY A 110 20.21 4.62 23.16
CA GLY A 110 21.47 4.22 22.52
C GLY A 110 21.63 4.65 21.05
N GLN A 111 20.55 5.06 20.35
CA GLN A 111 20.64 5.49 18.96
C GLN A 111 21.29 6.88 18.83
N TRP A 112 21.08 7.75 19.82
CA TRP A 112 21.71 9.08 19.87
C TRP A 112 23.23 9.02 19.91
N PHE A 113 23.82 8.07 20.67
CA PHE A 113 25.27 7.91 20.76
C PHE A 113 25.92 7.74 19.38
N TRP A 114 25.33 6.89 18.53
CA TRP A 114 25.82 6.67 17.17
C TRP A 114 25.52 7.87 16.26
N PHE A 115 24.29 8.40 16.33
CA PHE A 115 23.84 9.42 15.39
C PHE A 115 24.40 10.82 15.70
N ASN A 116 24.96 11.05 16.90
CA ASN A 116 25.69 12.27 17.22
C ASN A 116 27.13 12.30 16.66
N GLN A 117 27.67 11.15 16.22
CA GLN A 117 28.99 11.11 15.58
C GLN A 117 28.97 11.81 14.22
N LYS A 118 30.04 12.56 13.89
CA LYS A 118 30.11 13.43 12.70
C LYS A 118 29.61 12.77 11.41
N THR A 119 30.04 11.54 11.13
CA THR A 119 29.69 10.80 9.91
C THR A 119 28.22 10.38 9.89
N PHE A 120 27.72 9.80 10.97
CA PHE A 120 26.31 9.37 11.06
C PHE A 120 25.36 10.56 11.10
N LYS A 121 25.77 11.65 11.76
CA LYS A 121 25.01 12.90 11.84
C LYS A 121 24.75 13.50 10.46
N ALA A 122 25.79 13.57 9.63
CA ALA A 122 25.68 14.07 8.26
C ALA A 122 24.78 13.17 7.38
N ASN A 123 25.01 11.85 7.41
CA ASN A 123 24.20 10.90 6.65
C ASN A 123 22.74 10.91 7.08
N TYR A 124 22.48 10.99 8.39
CA TYR A 124 21.14 11.07 8.94
C TYR A 124 20.41 12.34 8.49
N ALA A 125 21.07 13.50 8.56
CA ALA A 125 20.51 14.75 8.07
C ALA A 125 20.16 14.63 6.58
N ILE A 126 21.13 14.22 5.74
CA ILE A 126 20.91 14.07 4.30
C ILE A 126 19.74 13.14 4.06
N HIS A 127 19.69 11.97 4.69
CA HIS A 127 18.60 11.00 4.56
C HIS A 127 17.25 11.63 4.88
N ILE A 128 17.08 12.28 6.03
CA ILE A 128 15.78 12.82 6.46
C ILE A 128 15.33 13.99 5.60
N TYR A 129 16.21 14.94 5.30
CA TYR A 129 15.85 16.07 4.44
C TYR A 129 15.43 15.56 3.05
N THR A 130 16.26 14.73 2.43
CA THR A 130 15.97 14.23 1.08
C THR A 130 14.79 13.25 1.05
N ALA A 131 14.58 12.43 2.09
CA ALA A 131 13.43 11.53 2.21
C ALA A 131 12.13 12.30 2.40
N ALA A 132 12.11 13.32 3.26
CA ALA A 132 10.92 14.10 3.54
C ALA A 132 10.49 14.89 2.30
N PHE A 133 11.43 15.63 1.69
CA PHE A 133 11.13 16.36 0.45
C PHE A 133 10.82 15.39 -0.69
N GLY A 134 11.64 14.38 -0.93
CA GLY A 134 11.43 13.39 -1.99
C GLY A 134 10.08 12.66 -1.86
N GLY A 135 9.70 12.30 -0.64
CA GLY A 135 8.41 11.68 -0.32
C GLY A 135 7.23 12.59 -0.64
N ILE A 136 7.24 13.84 -0.18
CA ILE A 136 6.17 14.81 -0.47
C ILE A 136 6.07 15.06 -1.97
N PHE A 137 7.20 15.31 -2.65
CA PHE A 137 7.20 15.59 -4.09
C PHE A 137 6.81 14.38 -4.95
N SER A 138 7.00 13.16 -4.44
CA SER A 138 6.56 11.93 -5.10
C SER A 138 5.03 11.86 -5.25
N LEU A 139 4.26 12.50 -4.37
CA LEU A 139 2.79 12.52 -4.48
C LEU A 139 2.34 13.18 -5.77
N PHE A 140 3.00 14.27 -6.17
CA PHE A 140 2.72 14.97 -7.41
C PHE A 140 3.00 14.11 -8.66
N GLN A 141 3.82 13.06 -8.55
CA GLN A 141 4.03 12.11 -9.65
C GLN A 141 2.80 11.25 -9.94
N PHE A 142 1.97 10.99 -8.92
CA PHE A 142 0.78 10.15 -9.07
C PHE A 142 -0.47 10.92 -9.48
N LEU A 143 -0.45 12.25 -9.47
CA LEU A 143 -1.57 13.07 -9.94
C LEU A 143 -1.76 12.94 -11.47
N PRO A 144 -2.86 12.34 -11.94
CA PRO A 144 -3.11 12.17 -13.37
C PRO A 144 -3.28 13.51 -14.10
N ALA A 145 -3.82 14.53 -13.44
CA ALA A 145 -3.97 15.87 -14.01
C ALA A 145 -2.63 16.51 -14.40
N ILE A 146 -1.61 16.40 -13.53
CA ILE A 146 -0.27 16.95 -13.81
C ILE A 146 0.33 16.25 -15.03
N ARG A 147 0.24 14.92 -15.10
CA ARG A 147 0.72 14.18 -16.25
C ARG A 147 0.00 14.54 -17.55
N ARG A 148 -1.31 14.79 -17.53
CA ARG A 148 -2.07 15.10 -18.77
C ARG A 148 -1.95 16.55 -19.22
N ARG A 149 -1.87 17.49 -18.28
CA ARG A 149 -1.87 18.93 -18.57
C ARG A 149 -0.48 19.56 -18.61
N ALA A 150 0.48 19.00 -17.87
CA ALA A 150 1.82 19.54 -17.71
C ALA A 150 2.90 18.45 -17.68
N VAL A 151 3.06 17.73 -18.80
CA VAL A 151 4.03 16.63 -18.95
C VAL A 151 5.47 17.06 -18.62
N ILE A 152 5.85 18.29 -19.00
CA ILE A 152 7.21 18.81 -18.75
C ILE A 152 7.45 18.94 -17.24
N LEU A 153 6.49 19.51 -16.49
CA LEU A 153 6.57 19.60 -15.02
C LEU A 153 6.61 18.21 -14.38
N HIS A 154 5.82 17.26 -14.88
CA HIS A 154 5.86 15.87 -14.39
C HIS A 154 7.26 15.26 -14.55
N ARG A 155 7.90 15.45 -15.72
CA ARG A 155 9.26 14.96 -15.98
C ARG A 155 10.31 15.63 -15.11
N LEU A 156 10.30 16.96 -15.00
CA LEU A 156 11.25 17.71 -14.17
C LEU A 156 11.12 17.33 -12.69
N ASN A 157 9.89 17.30 -12.17
CA ASN A 157 9.65 16.84 -10.80
C ASN A 157 10.05 15.37 -10.63
N GLY A 158 9.91 14.53 -11.66
CA GLY A 158 10.31 13.12 -11.60
C GLY A 158 11.82 12.96 -11.43
N TYR A 159 12.61 13.72 -12.19
CA TYR A 159 14.06 13.75 -12.01
C TYR A 159 14.45 14.29 -10.64
N PHE A 160 13.78 15.35 -10.16
CA PHE A 160 14.02 15.91 -8.83
C PHE A 160 13.76 14.88 -7.73
N VAL A 161 12.64 14.16 -7.79
CA VAL A 161 12.31 13.08 -6.84
C VAL A 161 13.37 11.97 -6.86
N VAL A 162 13.83 11.55 -8.04
CA VAL A 162 14.85 10.49 -8.14
C VAL A 162 16.20 10.95 -7.58
N ILE A 163 16.61 12.18 -7.87
CA ILE A 163 17.85 12.79 -7.34
C ILE A 163 17.81 12.92 -5.82
N LEU A 164 16.63 13.10 -5.21
CA LEU A 164 16.48 13.12 -3.76
C LEU A 164 16.45 11.70 -3.17
N LEU A 165 15.63 10.81 -3.73
CA LEU A 165 15.37 9.49 -3.13
C LEU A 165 16.53 8.51 -3.26
N ILE A 166 17.34 8.55 -4.33
CA ILE A 166 18.48 7.65 -4.48
C ILE A 166 19.55 7.92 -3.40
N PRO A 167 20.08 9.16 -3.23
CA PRO A 167 20.99 9.47 -2.13
C PRO A 167 20.35 9.24 -0.77
N SER A 168 19.05 9.53 -0.62
CA SER A 168 18.32 9.24 0.61
C SER A 168 18.42 7.77 0.98
N ASN A 169 18.18 6.85 0.04
CA ASN A 169 18.28 5.41 0.29
C ASN A 169 19.71 4.98 0.64
N VAL A 170 20.72 5.55 -0.01
CA VAL A 170 22.13 5.24 0.29
C VAL A 170 22.49 5.69 1.72
N CYS A 171 22.21 6.95 2.06
CA CYS A 171 22.44 7.47 3.41
C CYS A 171 21.60 6.71 4.46
N GLY A 172 20.37 6.34 4.11
CA GLY A 172 19.47 5.52 4.93
C GLY A 172 20.02 4.12 5.22
N ALA A 173 20.63 3.48 4.23
CA ALA A 173 21.30 2.20 4.39
C ALA A 173 22.52 2.32 5.32
N ILE A 174 23.35 3.36 5.15
CA ILE A 174 24.53 3.61 5.99
C ILE A 174 24.14 3.80 7.47
N ILE A 175 23.12 4.62 7.76
CA ILE A 175 22.64 4.80 9.13
C ILE A 175 21.92 3.55 9.66
N GLY A 176 21.33 2.74 8.76
CA GLY A 176 20.64 1.49 9.05
C GLY A 176 21.52 0.46 9.75
N TYR A 177 22.84 0.51 9.53
CA TYR A 177 23.82 -0.35 10.19
C TYR A 177 23.77 -0.30 11.72
N ARG A 178 23.45 0.87 12.30
CA ARG A 178 23.37 1.08 13.76
C ARG A 178 21.97 1.51 14.22
N ALA A 179 20.99 1.48 13.33
CA ALA A 179 19.61 1.77 13.70
C ALA A 179 19.06 0.65 14.60
N PHE A 180 18.26 1.01 15.61
CA PHE A 180 17.60 0.06 16.53
C PHE A 180 18.56 -0.94 17.18
N GLY A 181 19.72 -0.48 17.64
CA GLY A 181 20.73 -1.34 18.29
C GLY A 181 21.61 -2.13 17.33
N GLY A 182 21.38 -2.03 16.01
CA GLY A 182 22.19 -2.72 15.01
C GLY A 182 21.89 -4.21 14.89
N GLU A 183 20.66 -4.65 15.21
CA GLU A 183 20.26 -6.04 15.04
C GLU A 183 20.30 -6.48 13.57
N ILE A 184 20.68 -7.73 13.32
CA ILE A 184 20.78 -8.29 11.97
C ILE A 184 19.45 -8.28 11.22
N ASN A 185 18.33 -8.45 11.94
CA ASN A 185 16.98 -8.39 11.38
C ASN A 185 16.64 -6.97 10.89
N ALA A 186 17.01 -5.95 11.66
CA ALA A 186 16.80 -4.56 11.28
C ALA A 186 17.70 -4.18 10.10
N GLN A 187 18.99 -4.54 10.15
CA GLN A 187 19.95 -4.26 9.08
C GLN A 187 19.55 -4.90 7.75
N SER A 188 19.22 -6.20 7.76
CA SER A 188 18.80 -6.92 6.55
C SER A 188 17.58 -6.27 5.91
N MET A 189 16.56 -5.91 6.71
CA MET A 189 15.39 -5.19 6.21
C MET A 189 15.76 -3.85 5.55
N TYR A 190 16.59 -3.02 6.19
CA TYR A 190 16.97 -1.71 5.63
C TYR A 190 17.80 -1.83 4.35
N TYR A 191 18.72 -2.80 4.28
CA TYR A 191 19.50 -3.04 3.06
C TYR A 191 18.65 -3.58 1.92
N THR A 192 17.76 -4.54 2.20
CA THR A 192 16.83 -5.07 1.19
C THR A 192 15.93 -3.95 0.67
N LEU A 193 15.36 -3.13 1.54
CA LEU A 193 14.54 -1.99 1.13
C LEU A 193 15.34 -0.97 0.32
N GLY A 194 16.55 -0.62 0.74
CA GLY A 194 17.42 0.32 0.04
C GLY A 194 17.77 -0.17 -1.37
N ILE A 195 18.10 -1.44 -1.54
CA ILE A 195 18.45 -2.04 -2.83
C ILE A 195 17.23 -2.13 -3.74
N LEU A 196 16.12 -2.69 -3.25
CA LEU A 196 14.92 -2.90 -4.07
C LEU A 196 14.29 -1.58 -4.50
N SER A 197 14.18 -0.61 -3.59
CA SER A 197 13.61 0.70 -3.91
C SER A 197 14.50 1.48 -4.88
N SER A 198 15.81 1.52 -4.65
CA SER A 198 16.75 2.20 -5.56
C SER A 198 16.81 1.52 -6.92
N GLY A 199 16.78 0.18 -6.96
CA GLY A 199 16.71 -0.59 -8.19
C GLY A 199 15.45 -0.25 -9.01
N CYS A 200 14.29 -0.15 -8.37
CA CYS A 200 13.06 0.27 -9.04
C CYS A 200 13.16 1.69 -9.60
N LEU A 201 13.76 2.63 -8.85
CA LEU A 201 13.95 4.01 -9.29
C LEU A 201 14.89 4.08 -10.50
N ILE A 202 16.02 3.37 -10.47
CA ILE A 202 17.01 3.35 -11.55
C ILE A 202 16.42 2.72 -12.81
N ILE A 203 15.82 1.53 -12.71
CA ILE A 203 15.22 0.84 -13.87
C ILE A 203 14.07 1.68 -14.44
N GLY A 204 13.24 2.28 -13.58
CA GLY A 204 12.18 3.16 -14.04
C GLY A 204 12.72 4.41 -14.74
N LEU A 205 13.81 5.01 -14.24
CA LEU A 205 14.47 6.16 -14.86
C LEU A 205 15.03 5.80 -16.26
N SER A 206 15.72 4.66 -16.39
CA SER A 206 16.27 4.20 -17.67
C SER A 206 15.19 3.97 -18.73
N ASN A 207 13.97 3.62 -18.31
CA ASN A 207 12.84 3.36 -19.20
C ASN A 207 11.98 4.60 -19.52
N VAL A 208 12.24 5.77 -18.92
CA VAL A 208 11.46 7.01 -19.16
C VAL A 208 11.37 7.35 -20.65
N LYS A 209 12.49 7.27 -21.37
CA LYS A 209 12.57 7.60 -22.80
C LYS A 209 12.35 6.38 -23.71
N LYS A 210 12.64 5.17 -23.23
CA LYS A 210 12.59 3.92 -24.02
C LYS A 210 11.18 3.33 -24.08
N ASN A 211 10.57 3.12 -22.91
CA ASN A 211 9.26 2.48 -22.81
C ASN A 211 8.49 3.02 -21.61
N THR A 212 7.56 3.92 -21.87
CA THR A 212 6.75 4.57 -20.83
C THR A 212 5.88 3.57 -20.05
N ARG A 213 5.51 2.44 -20.65
CA ARG A 213 4.71 1.40 -19.98
C ARG A 213 5.54 0.67 -18.93
N GLU A 214 6.77 0.29 -19.27
CA GLU A 214 7.69 -0.34 -18.32
C GLU A 214 8.11 0.64 -17.22
N HIS A 215 8.40 1.90 -17.57
CA HIS A 215 8.62 2.96 -16.59
C HIS A 215 7.50 3.02 -15.54
N ARG A 216 6.23 3.04 -15.98
CA ARG A 216 5.07 3.08 -15.06
C ARG A 216 5.02 1.85 -14.15
N LYS A 217 5.28 0.65 -14.69
CA LYS A 217 5.28 -0.59 -13.89
C LYS A 217 6.35 -0.56 -12.81
N TRP A 218 7.57 -0.16 -13.14
CA TRP A 218 8.68 -0.09 -12.18
C TRP A 218 8.48 1.00 -11.14
N MET A 219 7.93 2.16 -11.51
CA MET A 219 7.58 3.20 -10.56
C MET A 219 6.49 2.75 -9.58
N LEU A 220 5.47 2.04 -10.06
CA LEU A 220 4.42 1.49 -9.20
C LEU A 220 4.96 0.45 -8.21
N ARG A 221 5.85 -0.44 -8.67
CA ARG A 221 6.56 -1.39 -7.78
C ARG A 221 7.36 -0.66 -6.71
N GLY A 222 8.09 0.39 -7.09
CA GLY A 222 8.86 1.22 -6.17
C GLY A 222 8.00 1.82 -5.06
N VAL A 223 6.82 2.36 -5.37
CA VAL A 223 5.89 2.92 -4.39
C VAL A 223 5.42 1.87 -3.39
N VAL A 224 5.08 0.67 -3.86
CA VAL A 224 4.64 -0.43 -3.01
C VAL A 224 5.77 -0.87 -2.08
N ILE A 225 7.02 -0.87 -2.55
CA ILE A 225 8.19 -1.17 -1.70
C ILE A 225 8.40 -0.05 -0.67
N PHE A 226 8.27 1.22 -1.06
CA PHE A 226 8.41 2.35 -0.12
C PHE A 226 7.31 2.37 0.94
N SER A 227 6.09 1.94 0.62
CA SER A 227 5.00 1.93 1.60
C SER A 227 5.23 0.94 2.75
N VAL A 228 6.08 -0.09 2.56
CA VAL A 228 6.49 -1.01 3.62
C VAL A 228 7.07 -0.25 4.82
N VAL A 229 7.88 0.79 4.58
CA VAL A 229 8.48 1.57 5.68
C VAL A 229 7.41 2.25 6.52
N ILE A 230 6.37 2.79 5.90
CA ILE A 230 5.26 3.46 6.59
C ILE A 230 4.46 2.43 7.40
N THR A 231 4.09 1.32 6.76
CA THR A 231 3.33 0.25 7.40
C THR A 231 4.06 -0.36 8.58
N THR A 232 5.36 -0.67 8.43
CA THR A 232 6.19 -1.19 9.52
C THR A 232 6.22 -0.25 10.72
N ARG A 233 6.24 1.07 10.50
CA ARG A 233 6.21 2.04 11.60
C ARG A 233 4.91 2.01 12.37
N LEU A 234 3.77 1.91 11.69
CA LEU A 234 2.47 1.78 12.34
C LEU A 234 2.38 0.47 13.14
N ILE A 235 2.87 -0.63 12.58
CA ILE A 235 2.91 -1.93 13.26
C ILE A 235 3.80 -1.87 14.52
N VAL A 236 5.00 -1.31 14.43
CA VAL A 236 5.93 -1.22 15.57
C VAL A 236 5.35 -0.36 16.69
N LEU A 237 4.67 0.74 16.36
CA LEU A 237 3.99 1.58 17.37
C LEU A 237 2.89 0.80 18.09
N ALA A 238 2.04 0.09 17.35
CA ALA A 238 0.98 -0.72 17.95
C ALA A 238 1.55 -1.88 18.78
N ALA A 239 2.56 -2.58 18.26
CA ALA A 239 3.22 -3.68 18.95
C ALA A 239 3.86 -3.22 20.27
N ARG A 240 4.45 -2.02 20.31
CA ARG A 240 5.05 -1.47 21.53
C ARG A 240 4.04 -1.31 22.66
N GLU A 241 2.85 -0.79 22.36
CA GLU A 241 1.80 -0.62 23.37
C GLU A 241 1.34 -1.98 23.92
N ILE A 242 1.06 -2.95 23.04
CA ILE A 242 0.66 -4.31 23.42
C ILE A 242 1.72 -5.00 24.29
N VAL A 243 2.99 -4.90 23.90
CA VAL A 243 4.12 -5.50 24.64
C VAL A 243 4.26 -4.86 26.02
N THR A 244 4.01 -3.55 26.13
CA THR A 244 4.04 -2.83 27.40
C THR A 244 2.92 -3.30 28.32
N ASP A 245 1.72 -3.54 27.78
CA ASP A 245 0.56 -4.04 28.54
C ASP A 245 0.76 -5.48 29.05
N ILE A 246 1.45 -6.33 28.30
CA ILE A 246 1.73 -7.73 28.71
C ILE A 246 2.73 -7.80 29.88
N GLY A 247 3.63 -6.82 30.02
CA GLY A 247 4.56 -6.70 31.16
C GLY A 247 5.68 -7.75 31.28
N ASN A 248 5.59 -8.89 30.57
CA ASN A 248 6.55 -10.01 30.63
C ASN A 248 7.63 -10.01 29.53
N TYR A 249 7.61 -9.02 28.64
CA TYR A 249 8.61 -8.86 27.59
C TYR A 249 9.54 -7.71 27.94
N HIS A 250 10.75 -8.04 28.37
CA HIS A 250 11.80 -7.05 28.62
C HIS A 250 12.66 -6.90 27.37
N SER A 251 12.38 -5.86 26.57
CA SER A 251 13.43 -5.25 25.74
C SER A 251 14.07 -4.11 26.53
N VAL A 252 15.31 -3.74 26.22
CA VAL A 252 16.03 -2.69 26.94
C VAL A 252 15.16 -1.43 27.00
N ARG A 253 14.74 -1.08 28.22
CA ARG A 253 13.76 -0.03 28.50
C ARG A 253 14.27 1.32 27.99
N VAL A 254 13.55 1.93 27.06
CA VAL A 254 13.75 3.35 26.70
C VAL A 254 13.06 4.17 27.79
N ASN A 255 13.82 4.56 28.82
CA ASN A 255 13.32 5.43 29.87
C ASN A 255 12.99 6.80 29.27
N THR A 256 11.72 7.19 29.37
CA THR A 256 11.26 8.56 29.13
C THR A 256 11.16 9.26 30.48
N PHE A 257 11.81 10.43 30.58
CA PHE A 257 11.49 11.48 31.55
C PHE A 257 10.79 12.61 30.80
#